data_AF-A0A960EQV9-F1
#
_entry.id   AF-A0A960EQV9-F1
#
_cell.length_a   1.000
_cell.length_b   1.000
_cell.length_c   1.000
_cell.angle_alpha   90.00
_cell.angle_beta   90.00
_cell.angle_gamma   90.00
#
_symmetry.space_group_name_H-M   'P 1'
#
loop_
_entity.id
_entity.type
_entity.pdbx_description
1 polymer ?
#
loop_
_entity_poly.entity_id
_entity_poly.type
_entity_poly.pdbx_seq_one_letter_code
_entity_poly.pdbx_strand_id
1 'polypeptide(L)'
;MARRWIGIGAIVSIVVLIAACDPQFPEGATVQAEPLGPLVTLTWTDAIPIGQNDPVDHYGIEVDGTEVAVTTSTAATCVLTGLAPDTDYTLSVTAYSASGGWSGTYGQQDPEKENLSRVSTDYHTPAGGNAGSSMDCVPATDSDGDRLPDAVETNDGNFVSAAQTGTDPANADTDGDGIDDGDEVLGTEANLDLPAIGTSAVHKDILLEVDWMDDSSECAAHSHRPTAAIETRAKDAFANAPITNPDGITGVNLIMDYGQGGALSGGNLVPDADGNIAGGVNGSEFAAIKAANFASNRDGYFHYVLDAHRYNSTSSSSGQAEINGDDLVVTLYCYYGDTDAVANTIMHELGHNLGLRHGGDEDTNYKWNYDSVMNYAYQFPGIDTDCDASGDGVLTYSTGSRPQLDEFNLVEANGVCGPGTVALDWNGNGSIDAGTVAVDINGDGYGSTLHDYDDWANLNFGGTSDADRRPAPEVVTEQPVPDHG
;
A
#
# COMPACT_ATOMS: atom_id res chain seq x y z
N MET A 1 -50.74 84.42 46.13
CA MET A 1 -49.48 83.69 46.30
C MET A 1 -49.76 82.20 46.11
N ALA A 2 -48.98 81.56 45.24
CA ALA A 2 -49.25 80.25 44.68
C ALA A 2 -48.93 79.09 45.63
N ARG A 3 -49.72 78.00 45.53
CA ARG A 3 -49.50 76.70 46.17
C ARG A 3 -48.23 76.04 45.64
N ARG A 4 -47.47 75.36 46.51
CA ARG A 4 -46.53 74.31 46.10
C ARG A 4 -46.69 73.09 46.99
N TRP A 5 -47.15 72.01 46.36
CA TRP A 5 -47.10 70.64 46.86
C TRP A 5 -45.71 70.09 46.52
N ILE A 6 -45.04 69.46 47.48
CA ILE A 6 -43.79 68.73 47.25
C ILE A 6 -44.18 67.25 47.16
N GLY A 7 -44.27 66.75 45.94
CA GLY A 7 -44.40 65.32 45.66
C GLY A 7 -43.03 64.66 45.70
N ILE A 8 -42.89 63.65 46.54
CA ILE A 8 -41.71 62.79 46.64
C ILE A 8 -41.74 61.84 45.45
N GLY A 9 -40.79 61.99 44.52
CA GLY A 9 -40.55 61.03 43.44
C GLY A 9 -39.39 60.11 43.82
N ALA A 10 -39.69 58.89 44.23
CA ALA A 10 -38.69 57.83 44.34
C ALA A 10 -38.39 57.31 42.93
N ILE A 11 -37.19 57.58 42.42
CA ILE A 11 -36.68 56.97 41.19
C ILE A 11 -36.22 55.56 41.56
N VAL A 12 -37.01 54.55 41.17
CA VAL A 12 -36.55 53.17 41.17
C VAL A 12 -35.72 52.98 39.91
N SER A 13 -34.40 53.09 40.02
CA SER A 13 -33.49 52.63 38.98
C SER A 13 -33.49 51.11 38.98
N ILE A 14 -34.26 50.50 38.08
CA ILE A 14 -34.10 49.10 37.72
C ILE A 14 -32.79 49.00 36.95
N VAL A 15 -31.73 48.58 37.63
CA VAL A 15 -30.54 48.06 36.96
C VAL A 15 -30.96 46.69 36.43
N VAL A 16 -31.28 46.63 35.14
CA VAL A 16 -31.31 45.35 34.44
C VAL A 16 -29.85 44.91 34.37
N LEU A 17 -29.45 44.00 35.25
CA LEU A 17 -28.29 43.14 34.98
C LEU A 17 -28.67 42.30 33.77
N ILE A 18 -28.21 42.71 32.59
CA ILE A 18 -28.13 41.82 31.44
C ILE A 18 -27.05 40.83 31.85
N ALA A 19 -27.44 39.67 32.37
CA ALA A 19 -26.51 38.55 32.46
C ALA A 19 -26.06 38.29 31.01
N ALA A 20 -24.76 38.34 30.76
CA ALA A 20 -24.22 37.94 29.48
C ALA A 20 -24.65 36.49 29.23
N CYS A 21 -25.52 36.27 28.24
CA CYS A 21 -25.93 34.95 27.77
C CYS A 21 -24.86 34.41 26.82
N ASP A 22 -23.61 34.40 27.25
CA ASP A 22 -22.50 33.91 26.45
C ASP A 22 -22.25 32.44 26.82
N PRO A 23 -22.05 31.53 25.86
CA PRO A 23 -21.65 30.15 26.14
C PRO A 23 -20.31 30.12 26.88
N GLN A 24 -20.03 29.10 27.69
CA GLN A 24 -18.75 29.01 28.41
C GLN A 24 -18.19 27.60 28.38
N PHE A 25 -16.87 27.47 28.27
CA PHE A 25 -16.22 26.21 28.56
C PHE A 25 -16.14 25.98 30.08
N PRO A 26 -16.40 24.76 30.58
CA PRO A 26 -16.31 24.46 32.01
C PRO A 26 -14.88 24.65 32.54
N GLU A 27 -14.73 24.86 33.85
CA GLU A 27 -13.41 24.92 34.48
C GLU A 27 -12.63 23.62 34.22
N GLY A 28 -11.39 23.75 33.72
CA GLY A 28 -10.57 22.60 33.32
C GLY A 28 -10.86 22.03 31.93
N ALA A 29 -11.71 22.69 31.13
CA ALA A 29 -11.90 22.35 29.72
C ALA A 29 -10.57 22.42 28.96
N THR A 30 -10.40 21.47 28.05
CA THR A 30 -9.20 21.35 27.22
C THR A 30 -9.57 21.31 25.75
N VAL A 31 -8.60 21.69 24.92
CA VAL A 31 -8.50 21.28 23.53
C VAL A 31 -7.21 20.49 23.39
N GLN A 32 -7.25 19.42 22.62
CA GLN A 32 -6.13 18.53 22.34
C GLN A 32 -5.98 18.42 20.84
N ALA A 33 -4.73 18.43 20.39
CA ALA A 33 -4.36 18.27 19.00
C ALA A 33 -3.43 17.06 18.91
N GLU A 34 -3.85 16.05 18.16
CA GLU A 34 -3.11 14.81 17.97
C GLU A 34 -2.78 14.63 16.48
N PRO A 35 -1.59 14.11 16.14
CA PRO A 35 -1.21 13.89 14.75
C PRO A 35 -2.08 12.83 14.09
N LEU A 36 -2.43 13.04 12.82
CA LEU A 36 -3.04 12.07 11.93
C LEU A 36 -2.29 12.15 10.59
N GLY A 37 -1.11 11.51 10.52
CA GLY A 37 -0.17 11.75 9.43
C GLY A 37 0.16 13.25 9.30
N PRO A 38 -0.01 13.86 8.11
CA PRO A 38 0.13 15.31 7.94
C PRO A 38 -1.08 16.13 8.41
N LEU A 39 -2.22 15.50 8.70
CA LEU A 39 -3.42 16.15 9.24
C LEU A 39 -3.34 16.22 10.78
N VAL A 40 -4.31 16.90 11.40
CA VAL A 40 -4.37 17.05 12.85
C VAL A 40 -5.79 16.79 13.36
N THR A 41 -5.96 15.81 14.23
CA THR A 41 -7.21 15.58 14.93
C THR A 41 -7.32 16.55 16.11
N LEU A 42 -8.28 17.47 16.04
CA LEU A 42 -8.57 18.43 17.09
C LEU A 42 -9.77 17.94 17.90
N THR A 43 -9.62 17.76 19.21
CA THR A 43 -10.70 17.33 20.13
C THR A 43 -10.84 18.32 21.28
N TRP A 44 -12.06 18.68 21.66
CA TRP A 44 -12.31 19.65 22.73
C TRP A 44 -13.41 19.22 23.69
N THR A 45 -13.37 19.82 24.88
CA THR A 45 -14.45 19.70 25.87
C THR A 45 -15.66 20.52 25.44
N ASP A 46 -16.86 19.95 25.51
CA ASP A 46 -18.09 20.68 25.18
C ASP A 46 -18.27 21.96 26.02
N ALA A 47 -18.70 23.04 25.36
CA ALA A 47 -19.15 24.25 26.03
C ALA A 47 -20.55 24.05 26.64
N ILE A 48 -20.78 24.72 27.78
CA ILE A 48 -22.07 24.76 28.46
C ILE A 48 -22.81 26.08 28.13
N PRO A 49 -24.12 26.04 27.85
CA PRO A 49 -24.90 27.24 27.64
C PRO A 49 -25.16 27.98 28.95
N ILE A 50 -25.15 29.32 28.92
CA ILE A 50 -25.54 30.14 30.08
C ILE A 50 -26.98 30.58 29.95
N GLY A 51 -27.86 29.78 30.56
CA GLY A 51 -29.30 30.03 30.60
C GLY A 51 -30.08 29.05 29.72
N GLN A 52 -31.35 28.80 30.09
CA GLN A 52 -32.19 27.80 29.42
C GLN A 52 -32.64 28.18 28.00
N ASN A 53 -32.41 29.42 27.56
CA ASN A 53 -32.99 29.96 26.32
C ASN A 53 -31.96 30.30 25.23
N ASP A 54 -30.68 29.96 25.44
CA ASP A 54 -29.61 30.30 24.49
C ASP A 54 -28.56 29.18 24.44
N PRO A 55 -28.85 28.08 23.71
CA PRO A 55 -27.93 26.96 23.59
C PRO A 55 -26.68 27.35 22.78
N VAL A 56 -25.62 26.54 22.91
CA VAL A 56 -24.51 26.55 21.95
C VAL A 56 -25.09 26.20 20.57
N ASP A 57 -24.75 27.00 19.56
CA ASP A 57 -25.24 26.88 18.19
C ASP A 57 -24.20 26.22 17.29
N HIS A 58 -22.94 26.66 17.38
CA HIS A 58 -21.79 26.14 16.64
C HIS A 58 -20.48 26.42 17.38
N TYR A 59 -19.40 25.80 16.92
CA TYR A 59 -18.03 26.13 17.32
C TYR A 59 -17.26 26.71 16.14
N GLY A 60 -16.47 27.76 16.38
CA GLY A 60 -15.48 28.27 15.43
C GLY A 60 -14.11 27.70 15.75
N ILE A 61 -13.41 27.26 14.72
CA ILE A 61 -12.05 26.72 14.81
C ILE A 61 -11.09 27.79 14.29
N GLU A 62 -10.10 28.14 15.12
CA GLU A 62 -9.13 29.19 14.81
C GLU A 62 -7.71 28.63 14.75
N VAL A 63 -6.94 29.10 13.76
CA VAL A 63 -5.49 28.87 13.63
C VAL A 63 -4.80 30.23 13.69
N ASP A 64 -3.90 30.40 14.67
CA ASP A 64 -3.21 31.67 14.95
C ASP A 64 -4.16 32.87 15.10
N GLY A 65 -5.33 32.62 15.70
CA GLY A 65 -6.38 33.61 15.92
C GLY A 65 -7.19 34.01 14.68
N THR A 66 -7.02 33.30 13.56
CA THR A 66 -7.88 33.42 12.38
C THR A 66 -8.86 32.26 12.35
N GLU A 67 -10.16 32.53 12.30
CA GLU A 67 -11.18 31.48 12.14
C GLU A 67 -11.07 30.86 10.74
N VAL A 68 -10.82 29.55 10.69
CA VAL A 68 -10.63 28.78 9.45
C VAL A 68 -11.84 27.90 9.13
N ALA A 69 -12.62 27.51 10.15
CA ALA A 69 -13.77 26.62 9.98
C ALA A 69 -14.84 26.84 11.04
N VAL A 70 -16.05 26.36 10.76
CA VAL A 70 -17.19 26.36 11.69
C VAL A 70 -17.79 24.95 11.73
N THR A 71 -17.98 24.40 12.92
CA THR A 71 -18.55 23.06 13.15
C THR A 71 -19.87 23.14 13.89
N THR A 72 -20.67 22.06 13.84
CA THR A 72 -21.97 22.02 14.52
C THR A 72 -21.84 22.04 16.04
N SER A 73 -22.89 22.47 16.76
CA SER A 73 -22.93 22.44 18.24
C SER A 73 -22.78 21.05 18.86
N THR A 74 -22.95 19.98 18.10
CA THR A 74 -22.75 18.59 18.55
C THR A 74 -21.35 18.05 18.26
N ALA A 75 -20.52 18.81 17.56
CA ALA A 75 -19.14 18.41 17.30
C ALA A 75 -18.29 18.64 18.57
N ALA A 76 -17.54 17.62 18.96
CA ALA A 76 -16.48 17.70 19.96
C ALA A 76 -15.10 17.39 19.35
N THR A 77 -15.06 17.11 18.05
CA THR A 77 -13.86 16.76 17.30
C THR A 77 -14.01 17.15 15.83
N CYS A 78 -12.88 17.46 15.18
CA CYS A 78 -12.76 17.60 13.73
C CYS A 78 -11.30 17.37 13.30
N VAL A 79 -11.07 17.13 12.02
CA VAL A 79 -9.73 16.97 11.45
C VAL A 79 -9.34 18.24 10.70
N LEU A 80 -8.27 18.87 11.14
CA LEU A 80 -7.70 20.07 10.54
C LEU A 80 -6.86 19.70 9.32
N THR A 81 -7.10 20.43 8.23
CA THR A 81 -6.34 20.34 6.97
C THR A 81 -5.53 21.62 6.73
N GLY A 82 -4.65 21.60 5.74
CA GLY A 82 -4.00 22.79 5.21
C GLY A 82 -2.89 23.40 6.06
N LEU A 83 -2.49 22.74 7.15
CA LEU A 83 -1.36 23.16 7.97
C LEU A 83 -0.04 22.84 7.26
N ALA A 84 0.90 23.77 7.29
CA ALA A 84 2.23 23.55 6.70
C ALA A 84 3.04 22.58 7.59
N PRO A 85 3.92 21.74 7.01
CA PRO A 85 4.80 20.87 7.79
C PRO A 85 5.85 21.68 8.57
N ASP A 86 6.42 21.09 9.62
CA ASP A 86 7.47 21.65 10.49
C ASP A 86 7.15 23.07 11.00
N THR A 87 5.90 23.33 11.35
CA THR A 87 5.40 24.67 11.69
C THR A 87 4.66 24.67 13.03
N ASP A 88 4.98 25.66 13.87
CA ASP A 88 4.27 25.93 15.13
C ASP A 88 2.99 26.72 14.87
N TYR A 89 1.89 26.26 15.44
CA TYR A 89 0.58 26.91 15.41
C TYR A 89 -0.03 27.02 16.81
N THR A 90 -0.83 28.06 17.05
CA THR A 90 -1.80 28.09 18.15
C THR A 90 -3.19 27.75 17.62
N LEU A 91 -3.72 26.60 18.06
CA LEU A 91 -5.04 26.09 17.67
C LEU A 91 -6.07 26.43 18.76
N SER A 92 -7.23 26.96 18.39
CA SER A 92 -8.25 27.37 19.36
C SER A 92 -9.67 27.00 18.92
N VAL A 93 -10.55 26.77 19.91
CA VAL A 93 -11.98 26.54 19.70
C VAL A 93 -12.79 27.58 20.47
N THR A 94 -13.67 28.27 19.76
CA THR A 94 -14.58 29.29 20.30
C THR A 94 -16.02 28.78 20.19
N ALA A 95 -16.79 28.84 21.28
CA ALA A 95 -18.21 28.46 21.25
C ALA A 95 -19.09 29.68 20.95
N TYR A 96 -20.09 29.51 20.09
CA TYR A 96 -21.05 30.54 19.72
C TYR A 96 -22.47 30.11 20.07
N SER A 97 -23.32 31.08 20.39
CA SER A 97 -24.74 30.90 20.68
C SER A 97 -25.62 31.45 19.56
N ALA A 98 -26.87 31.01 19.50
CA ALA A 98 -27.82 31.45 18.49
C ALA A 98 -28.16 32.94 18.58
N SER A 99 -27.97 33.56 19.75
CA SER A 99 -28.15 35.00 19.95
C SER A 99 -26.96 35.86 19.50
N GLY A 100 -25.85 35.23 19.07
CA GLY A 100 -24.61 35.90 18.68
C GLY A 100 -23.65 36.18 19.85
N GLY A 101 -23.94 35.68 21.06
CA GLY A 101 -22.97 35.60 22.15
C GLY A 101 -21.92 34.52 21.88
N TRP A 102 -20.70 34.71 22.36
CA TRP A 102 -19.58 33.79 22.15
C TRP A 102 -18.72 33.70 23.41
N SER A 103 -17.94 32.63 23.53
CA SER A 103 -17.29 32.29 24.81
C SER A 103 -16.28 33.29 25.36
N GLY A 104 -15.89 34.33 24.63
CA GLY A 104 -14.81 35.25 25.02
C GLY A 104 -15.20 36.68 25.39
N THR A 105 -16.43 36.93 25.85
CA THR A 105 -16.78 38.21 26.52
C THR A 105 -17.07 38.07 28.01
N TYR A 106 -16.07 37.69 28.82
CA TYR A 106 -16.09 38.05 30.25
C TYR A 106 -15.04 39.13 30.57
N GLY A 107 -15.39 40.39 30.26
CA GLY A 107 -14.82 41.63 30.80
C GLY A 107 -13.28 41.74 30.82
N GLN A 108 -12.74 42.64 30.01
CA GLN A 108 -11.31 43.04 29.93
C GLN A 108 -10.66 43.59 31.24
N GLN A 109 -11.03 43.12 32.43
CA GLN A 109 -10.55 43.62 33.72
C GLN A 109 -10.30 42.52 34.77
N ASP A 110 -10.23 41.25 34.40
CA ASP A 110 -9.82 40.17 35.31
C ASP A 110 -8.69 39.30 34.71
N PRO A 111 -7.42 39.59 35.03
CA PRO A 111 -6.25 38.84 34.53
C PRO A 111 -6.23 37.36 34.96
N GLU A 112 -7.04 36.96 35.95
CA GLU A 112 -7.14 35.56 36.38
C GLU A 112 -8.21 34.77 35.59
N LYS A 113 -8.95 35.42 34.67
CA LYS A 113 -10.06 34.82 33.90
C LYS A 113 -9.91 34.90 32.38
N GLU A 114 -8.74 35.28 31.88
CA GLU A 114 -8.42 35.20 30.43
C GLU A 114 -8.51 33.75 29.90
N ASN A 115 -8.43 32.76 30.79
CA ASN A 115 -8.56 31.32 30.54
C ASN A 115 -9.99 30.76 30.39
N LEU A 116 -11.03 31.61 30.31
CA LEU A 116 -12.42 31.16 30.11
C LEU A 116 -13.01 31.54 28.73
N SER A 117 -12.19 32.11 27.84
CA SER A 117 -12.63 32.80 26.63
C SER A 117 -12.76 31.89 25.40
N ARG A 118 -11.85 30.91 25.33
CA ARG A 118 -11.71 29.86 24.31
C ARG A 118 -10.78 28.80 24.91
N VAL A 119 -10.86 27.56 24.44
CA VAL A 119 -9.84 26.55 24.74
C VAL A 119 -8.78 26.60 23.63
N SER A 120 -7.50 26.61 24.01
CA SER A 120 -6.39 26.69 23.06
C SER A 120 -5.27 25.73 23.42
N THR A 121 -4.55 25.26 22.40
CA THR A 121 -3.31 24.49 22.54
C THR A 121 -2.30 24.94 21.49
N ASP A 122 -1.03 24.91 21.84
CA ASP A 122 0.04 25.01 20.84
C ASP A 122 0.29 23.62 20.24
N TYR A 123 0.58 23.58 18.94
CA TYR A 123 0.85 22.36 18.21
C TYR A 123 1.94 22.59 17.18
N HIS A 124 2.89 21.65 17.09
CA HIS A 124 3.94 21.64 16.09
C HIS A 124 3.65 20.53 15.09
N THR A 125 3.50 20.86 13.81
CA THR A 125 3.21 19.87 12.77
C THR A 125 4.42 18.96 12.50
N PRO A 126 4.20 17.72 12.06
CA PRO A 126 5.29 16.84 11.64
C PRO A 126 6.14 17.45 10.52
N ALA A 127 7.39 16.99 10.41
CA ALA A 127 8.36 17.57 9.47
C ALA A 127 8.06 17.26 7.98
N GLY A 128 7.17 16.31 7.69
CA GLY A 128 6.87 15.84 6.35
C GLY A 128 5.37 15.63 6.11
N GLY A 129 5.03 15.34 4.85
CA GLY A 129 3.66 15.13 4.38
C GLY A 129 2.98 16.38 3.82
N ASN A 130 1.81 16.18 3.20
CA ASN A 130 1.05 17.22 2.51
C ASN A 130 -0.39 17.26 3.02
N ALA A 131 -0.68 18.20 3.93
CA ALA A 131 -2.02 18.41 4.48
C ALA A 131 -2.96 19.18 3.53
N GLY A 132 -2.52 19.47 2.30
CA GLY A 132 -3.21 20.37 1.38
C GLY A 132 -2.88 21.84 1.62
N SER A 133 -3.53 22.74 0.88
CA SER A 133 -3.27 24.19 0.92
C SER A 133 -4.42 25.03 1.47
N SER A 134 -5.58 24.40 1.71
CA SER A 134 -6.75 25.05 2.31
C SER A 134 -6.88 24.62 3.76
N MET A 135 -6.79 25.59 4.67
CA MET A 135 -7.13 25.36 6.06
C MET A 135 -8.63 25.23 6.20
N ASP A 136 -9.07 24.13 6.80
CA ASP A 136 -10.45 23.82 7.14
C ASP A 136 -10.44 22.86 8.35
N CYS A 137 -11.60 22.60 8.94
CA CYS A 137 -11.79 21.52 9.91
C CYS A 137 -12.96 20.65 9.48
N VAL A 138 -12.64 19.49 8.92
CA VAL A 138 -13.64 18.56 8.37
C VAL A 138 -14.17 17.62 9.46
N PRO A 139 -15.39 17.08 9.33
CA PRO A 139 -15.91 16.08 10.26
C PRO A 139 -14.98 14.87 10.33
N ALA A 140 -14.71 14.37 11.54
CA ALA A 140 -13.91 13.16 11.76
C ALA A 140 -14.74 11.86 11.56
N THR A 141 -15.73 11.88 10.69
CA THR A 141 -16.47 10.66 10.32
C THR A 141 -15.60 9.87 9.37
N ASP A 142 -15.51 8.57 9.62
CA ASP A 142 -14.70 7.59 8.91
C ASP A 142 -15.60 6.34 8.79
N SER A 143 -16.09 6.11 7.57
CA SER A 143 -17.21 5.20 7.29
C SER A 143 -16.76 3.76 7.03
N ASP A 144 -15.55 3.55 6.55
CA ASP A 144 -14.94 2.24 6.27
C ASP A 144 -13.84 1.85 7.26
N GLY A 145 -13.32 2.79 8.06
CA GLY A 145 -12.44 2.54 9.19
C GLY A 145 -10.96 2.51 8.84
N ASP A 146 -10.55 3.14 7.73
CA ASP A 146 -9.18 3.17 7.22
C ASP A 146 -8.29 4.27 7.84
N ARG A 147 -8.90 5.12 8.69
CA ARG A 147 -8.36 6.32 9.38
C ARG A 147 -8.38 7.61 8.57
N LEU A 148 -8.88 7.62 7.34
CA LEU A 148 -9.18 8.83 6.60
C LEU A 148 -10.59 9.33 6.96
N PRO A 149 -10.77 10.64 7.16
CA PRO A 149 -12.11 11.18 7.28
C PRO A 149 -12.84 11.15 5.92
N ASP A 150 -14.11 10.73 5.87
CA ASP A 150 -14.92 10.66 4.63
C ASP A 150 -14.85 11.95 3.78
N ALA A 151 -14.64 13.09 4.45
CA ALA A 151 -14.61 14.40 3.83
C ALA A 151 -13.32 14.71 3.05
N VAL A 152 -12.21 14.00 3.31
CA VAL A 152 -10.96 14.13 2.53
C VAL A 152 -10.91 13.19 1.33
N GLU A 153 -11.82 12.22 1.28
CA GLU A 153 -11.91 11.16 0.29
C GLU A 153 -12.88 11.55 -0.83
N THR A 154 -12.30 11.97 -1.95
CA THR A 154 -13.06 12.63 -3.02
C THR A 154 -13.74 11.66 -3.99
N ASN A 155 -13.41 10.37 -3.93
CA ASN A 155 -13.89 9.30 -4.82
C ASN A 155 -13.82 9.69 -6.31
N ASP A 156 -12.69 10.28 -6.70
CA ASP A 156 -12.42 10.70 -8.08
C ASP A 156 -11.13 10.09 -8.65
N GLY A 157 -10.46 9.23 -7.88
CA GLY A 157 -9.21 8.55 -8.28
C GLY A 157 -8.02 9.48 -8.43
N ASN A 158 -8.13 10.76 -8.04
CA ASN A 158 -7.08 11.74 -8.25
C ASN A 158 -6.48 12.22 -6.93
N PHE A 159 -5.41 11.55 -6.49
CA PHE A 159 -4.66 11.95 -5.31
C PHE A 159 -3.99 13.33 -5.50
N VAL A 160 -4.28 14.26 -4.59
CA VAL A 160 -3.67 15.60 -4.57
C VAL A 160 -2.90 15.84 -3.26
N SER A 161 -3.45 15.39 -2.13
CA SER A 161 -2.89 15.56 -0.79
C SER A 161 -3.66 14.72 0.21
N ALA A 162 -3.23 14.65 1.47
CA ALA A 162 -4.01 14.00 2.53
C ALA A 162 -5.37 14.68 2.82
N ALA A 163 -5.61 15.89 2.31
CA ALA A 163 -6.90 16.57 2.39
C ALA A 163 -7.81 16.32 1.17
N GLN A 164 -7.29 15.63 0.15
CA GLN A 164 -7.96 15.33 -1.13
C GLN A 164 -7.29 14.07 -1.73
N THR A 165 -7.69 12.91 -1.21
CA THR A 165 -6.98 11.64 -1.43
C THR A 165 -7.38 10.95 -2.74
N GLY A 166 -8.55 11.24 -3.29
CA GLY A 166 -9.08 10.53 -4.45
C GLY A 166 -9.74 9.18 -4.13
N THR A 167 -9.63 8.72 -2.88
CA THR A 167 -10.13 7.43 -2.37
C THR A 167 -11.65 7.42 -2.20
N ASP A 168 -12.26 6.23 -2.10
CA ASP A 168 -13.69 6.05 -1.88
C ASP A 168 -14.00 5.90 -0.38
N PRO A 169 -14.75 6.82 0.26
CA PRO A 169 -15.01 6.82 1.71
C PRO A 169 -15.87 5.66 2.24
N ALA A 170 -16.11 4.64 1.44
CA ALA A 170 -16.84 3.44 1.82
C ALA A 170 -16.05 2.16 1.48
N ASN A 171 -14.79 2.30 1.10
CA ASN A 171 -13.88 1.24 0.76
C ASN A 171 -12.46 1.55 1.26
N ALA A 172 -12.07 0.90 2.35
CA ALA A 172 -10.80 1.13 3.03
C ALA A 172 -9.53 0.87 2.20
N ASP A 173 -9.64 0.18 1.06
CA ASP A 173 -8.55 -0.12 0.12
C ASP A 173 -9.08 0.16 -1.30
N THR A 174 -8.94 1.41 -1.74
CA THR A 174 -9.59 1.92 -2.95
C THR A 174 -9.05 1.29 -4.22
N ASP A 175 -7.74 1.07 -4.29
CA ASP A 175 -7.16 0.47 -5.48
C ASP A 175 -7.13 -1.06 -5.45
N GLY A 176 -7.25 -1.69 -4.27
CA GLY A 176 -7.39 -3.12 -4.06
C GLY A 176 -6.06 -3.89 -3.99
N ASP A 177 -4.98 -3.29 -3.53
CA ASP A 177 -3.67 -3.93 -3.38
C ASP A 177 -3.43 -4.57 -2.00
N GLY A 178 -4.41 -4.47 -1.09
CA GLY A 178 -4.33 -5.03 0.25
C GLY A 178 -3.67 -4.12 1.29
N ILE A 179 -3.40 -2.86 0.96
CA ILE A 179 -2.98 -1.81 1.88
C ILE A 179 -4.15 -0.84 2.08
N ASP A 180 -4.45 -0.48 3.34
CA ASP A 180 -5.52 0.46 3.60
C ASP A 180 -5.12 1.88 3.11
N ASP A 181 -6.05 2.59 2.47
CA ASP A 181 -5.88 3.93 1.91
C ASP A 181 -5.25 4.90 2.93
N GLY A 182 -5.75 4.90 4.16
CA GLY A 182 -5.17 5.68 5.24
C GLY A 182 -3.73 5.32 5.59
N ASP A 183 -3.32 4.05 5.53
CA ASP A 183 -1.92 3.64 5.74
C ASP A 183 -0.98 4.21 4.68
N GLU A 184 -1.42 4.23 3.42
CA GLU A 184 -0.64 4.77 2.31
C GLU A 184 -0.58 6.29 2.30
N VAL A 185 -1.61 6.97 2.81
CA VAL A 185 -1.69 8.43 2.84
C VAL A 185 -1.06 9.03 4.10
N LEU A 186 -1.24 8.36 5.26
CA LEU A 186 -0.86 8.89 6.58
C LEU A 186 0.40 8.23 7.15
N GLY A 187 0.82 7.10 6.60
CA GLY A 187 1.72 6.15 7.25
C GLY A 187 0.99 5.31 8.31
N THR A 188 1.65 4.24 8.74
CA THR A 188 1.04 3.27 9.66
C THR A 188 1.15 3.73 11.12
N GLU A 189 0.25 3.24 11.97
CA GLU A 189 0.33 3.48 13.42
C GLU A 189 1.60 2.89 14.05
N ALA A 190 2.23 1.91 13.39
CA ALA A 190 3.50 1.31 13.76
C ALA A 190 4.73 2.11 13.27
N ASN A 191 4.53 3.36 12.83
CA ASN A 191 5.56 4.29 12.34
C ASN A 191 6.31 3.78 11.09
N LEU A 192 5.60 3.10 10.17
CA LEU A 192 6.11 2.86 8.83
C LEU A 192 5.61 3.99 7.91
N ASP A 193 6.55 4.71 7.30
CA ASP A 193 6.27 5.84 6.41
C ASP A 193 6.10 5.36 4.97
N LEU A 194 4.97 4.68 4.71
CA LEU A 194 4.57 4.23 3.36
C LEU A 194 4.53 5.37 2.32
N PRO A 195 3.98 6.58 2.63
CA PRO A 195 4.03 7.70 1.70
C PRO A 195 5.46 8.07 1.27
N ALA A 196 6.43 8.04 2.19
CA ALA A 196 7.83 8.33 1.85
C ALA A 196 8.50 7.23 1.04
N ILE A 197 8.02 5.98 1.14
CA ILE A 197 8.47 4.83 0.36
C ILE A 197 7.90 4.86 -1.06
N GLY A 198 6.77 5.55 -1.24
CA GLY A 198 6.19 5.90 -2.54
C GLY A 198 4.96 5.09 -2.90
N THR A 199 4.19 4.63 -1.90
CA THR A 199 2.89 3.99 -2.10
C THR A 199 1.82 4.99 -2.55
N SER A 200 0.66 4.50 -2.99
CA SER A 200 -0.40 5.27 -3.60
C SER A 200 -1.78 4.60 -3.45
N ALA A 201 -2.64 5.15 -2.60
CA ALA A 201 -4.04 4.72 -2.38
C ALA A 201 -5.00 4.72 -3.58
N VAL A 202 -4.52 5.03 -4.77
CA VAL A 202 -5.30 5.04 -6.02
C VAL A 202 -4.56 4.33 -7.16
N HIS A 203 -3.46 3.65 -6.86
CA HIS A 203 -2.62 2.93 -7.80
C HIS A 203 -1.85 1.79 -7.12
N LYS A 204 -2.24 0.55 -7.44
CA LYS A 204 -1.76 -0.65 -6.77
C LYS A 204 -0.25 -0.69 -6.59
N ASP A 205 0.18 -1.03 -5.39
CA ASP A 205 1.54 -1.27 -4.99
C ASP A 205 1.83 -2.74 -4.68
N ILE A 206 3.11 -3.11 -4.80
CA ILE A 206 3.65 -4.34 -4.22
C ILE A 206 4.99 -3.99 -3.58
N LEU A 207 5.16 -4.29 -2.29
CA LEU A 207 6.39 -3.96 -1.56
C LEU A 207 7.21 -5.22 -1.32
N LEU A 208 8.49 -5.18 -1.67
CA LEU A 208 9.47 -6.23 -1.40
C LEU A 208 10.56 -5.70 -0.48
N GLU A 209 10.91 -6.45 0.56
CA GLU A 209 12.16 -6.25 1.29
C GLU A 209 13.11 -7.38 0.93
N VAL A 210 14.30 -7.04 0.45
CA VAL A 210 15.30 -8.02 0.00
C VAL A 210 16.51 -7.99 0.92
N ASP A 211 16.64 -9.07 1.68
CA ASP A 211 17.88 -9.45 2.35
C ASP A 211 18.74 -10.29 1.42
N TRP A 212 20.07 -10.22 1.59
CA TRP A 212 20.98 -10.96 0.71
C TRP A 212 22.17 -11.56 1.46
N MET A 213 22.80 -12.54 0.84
CA MET A 213 24.06 -13.13 1.30
C MET A 213 25.21 -12.86 0.33
N ASP A 214 26.44 -12.90 0.85
CA ASP A 214 27.66 -12.94 0.04
C ASP A 214 28.21 -14.38 0.08
N ASP A 215 28.74 -14.88 -1.03
CA ASP A 215 29.43 -16.19 -1.08
C ASP A 215 30.77 -16.11 -1.81
N SER A 216 31.67 -17.05 -1.50
CA SER A 216 32.93 -17.27 -2.21
C SER A 216 33.35 -18.73 -2.30
N SER A 217 32.43 -19.66 -2.06
CA SER A 217 32.73 -21.07 -1.79
C SER A 217 32.75 -21.92 -3.06
N GLU A 218 31.78 -21.73 -3.95
CA GLU A 218 31.63 -22.53 -5.18
C GLU A 218 32.13 -21.82 -6.44
N CYS A 219 32.12 -20.49 -6.44
CA CYS A 219 32.61 -19.65 -7.51
C CYS A 219 33.30 -18.38 -6.99
N ALA A 220 33.64 -17.47 -7.90
CA ALA A 220 34.30 -16.21 -7.54
C ALA A 220 33.47 -15.49 -6.47
N ALA A 221 34.15 -14.85 -5.52
CA ALA A 221 33.50 -14.09 -4.46
C ALA A 221 32.49 -13.09 -5.05
N HIS A 222 31.27 -13.12 -4.55
CA HIS A 222 30.14 -12.37 -5.08
C HIS A 222 29.14 -12.00 -4.00
N SER A 223 28.26 -11.07 -4.35
CA SER A 223 27.12 -10.67 -3.55
C SER A 223 25.87 -11.02 -4.32
N HIS A 224 24.87 -11.56 -3.61
CA HIS A 224 23.52 -11.73 -4.15
C HIS A 224 22.65 -10.48 -3.99
N ARG A 225 23.22 -9.37 -3.50
CA ARG A 225 22.49 -8.10 -3.42
C ARG A 225 21.93 -7.69 -4.79
N PRO A 226 20.62 -7.41 -4.91
CA PRO A 226 20.06 -6.88 -6.14
C PRO A 226 20.79 -5.64 -6.65
N THR A 227 20.93 -5.55 -7.96
CA THR A 227 21.45 -4.37 -8.64
C THR A 227 20.29 -3.50 -9.13
N ALA A 228 20.53 -2.21 -9.39
CA ALA A 228 19.52 -1.32 -9.95
C ALA A 228 18.98 -1.81 -11.32
N ALA A 229 19.75 -2.61 -12.07
CA ALA A 229 19.29 -3.19 -13.33
C ALA A 229 18.27 -4.32 -13.11
N ILE A 230 18.46 -5.13 -12.07
CA ILE A 230 17.52 -6.18 -11.64
C ILE A 230 16.21 -5.53 -11.17
N GLU A 231 16.33 -4.52 -10.30
CA GLU A 231 15.18 -3.72 -9.84
C GLU A 231 14.42 -3.12 -11.02
N THR A 232 15.11 -2.43 -11.94
CA THR A 232 14.47 -1.78 -13.09
C THR A 232 13.71 -2.79 -13.95
N ARG A 233 14.31 -3.95 -14.24
CA ARG A 233 13.67 -4.98 -15.07
C ARG A 233 12.39 -5.52 -14.44
N ALA A 234 12.40 -5.81 -13.14
CA ALA A 234 11.21 -6.26 -12.42
C ALA A 234 10.14 -5.15 -12.37
N LYS A 235 10.53 -3.91 -12.03
CA LYS A 235 9.60 -2.76 -11.99
C LYS A 235 8.97 -2.48 -13.34
N ASP A 236 9.73 -2.54 -14.43
CA ASP A 236 9.22 -2.32 -15.78
C ASP A 236 8.17 -3.37 -16.17
N ALA A 237 8.32 -4.63 -15.73
CA ALA A 237 7.33 -5.68 -15.99
C ALA A 237 5.97 -5.37 -15.34
N PHE A 238 5.97 -4.99 -14.05
CA PHE A 238 4.76 -4.63 -13.31
C PHE A 238 4.16 -3.29 -13.75
N ALA A 239 4.99 -2.28 -14.06
CA ALA A 239 4.51 -0.99 -14.56
C ALA A 239 3.81 -1.10 -15.93
N ASN A 240 4.14 -2.14 -16.72
CA ASN A 240 3.49 -2.42 -18.00
C ASN A 240 2.33 -3.42 -17.89
N ALA A 241 1.97 -3.86 -16.68
CA ALA A 241 0.89 -4.81 -16.47
C ALA A 241 -0.45 -4.25 -16.98
N PRO A 242 -1.32 -5.07 -17.60
CA PRO A 242 -2.64 -4.65 -18.09
C PRO A 242 -3.68 -4.56 -16.96
N ILE A 243 -3.27 -4.14 -15.76
CA ILE A 243 -4.13 -3.93 -14.60
C ILE A 243 -4.56 -2.47 -14.55
N THR A 244 -5.84 -2.21 -14.33
CA THR A 244 -6.40 -0.85 -14.27
C THR A 244 -6.51 -0.36 -12.83
N ASN A 245 -6.21 0.91 -12.59
CA ASN A 245 -6.30 1.55 -11.29
C ASN A 245 -7.33 2.69 -11.26
N PRO A 246 -7.79 3.12 -10.06
CA PRO A 246 -8.65 4.29 -9.88
C PRO A 246 -8.12 5.57 -10.52
N ASP A 247 -6.81 5.78 -10.53
CA ASP A 247 -6.14 6.93 -11.18
C ASP A 247 -6.21 6.94 -12.72
N GLY A 248 -6.71 5.85 -13.33
CA GLY A 248 -6.83 5.68 -14.78
C GLY A 248 -5.52 5.32 -15.48
N ILE A 249 -4.44 5.07 -14.74
CA ILE A 249 -3.14 4.58 -15.23
C ILE A 249 -3.10 3.06 -15.06
N THR A 250 -2.66 2.35 -16.09
CA THR A 250 -2.45 0.91 -15.99
C THR A 250 -1.08 0.57 -15.40
N GLY A 251 -0.98 -0.56 -14.72
CA GLY A 251 0.26 -1.06 -14.14
C GLY A 251 0.12 -1.32 -12.64
N VAL A 252 1.22 -1.78 -12.06
CA VAL A 252 1.40 -1.94 -10.61
C VAL A 252 2.75 -1.32 -10.26
N ASN A 253 2.80 -0.54 -9.19
CA ASN A 253 4.03 0.02 -8.68
C ASN A 253 4.74 -0.99 -7.78
N LEU A 254 5.71 -1.70 -8.37
CA LEU A 254 6.59 -2.56 -7.60
C LEU A 254 7.63 -1.70 -6.86
N ILE A 255 7.69 -1.82 -5.54
CA ILE A 255 8.66 -1.15 -4.67
C ILE A 255 9.60 -2.22 -4.11
N MET A 256 10.90 -2.09 -4.36
CA MET A 256 11.91 -3.03 -3.88
C MET A 256 12.88 -2.32 -2.94
N ASP A 257 12.95 -2.75 -1.69
CA ASP A 257 13.83 -2.23 -0.66
C ASP A 257 14.95 -3.22 -0.37
N TYR A 258 16.17 -2.89 -0.80
CA TYR A 258 17.38 -3.70 -0.64
C TYR A 258 18.51 -2.84 -0.03
N GLY A 259 18.12 -1.87 0.80
CA GLY A 259 19.02 -1.02 1.57
C GLY A 259 19.72 0.04 0.73
N GLN A 260 19.08 0.52 -0.33
CA GLN A 260 19.66 1.51 -1.26
C GLN A 260 19.67 2.95 -0.69
N GLY A 261 18.97 3.20 0.41
CA GLY A 261 18.97 4.46 1.17
C GLY A 261 17.73 5.32 0.94
N GLY A 262 17.63 6.42 1.70
CA GLY A 262 16.41 7.23 1.75
C GLY A 262 15.35 6.55 2.62
N ALA A 263 14.09 6.55 2.18
CA ALA A 263 13.00 5.82 2.83
C ALA A 263 13.14 4.28 2.63
N LEU A 264 13.79 3.86 1.55
CA LEU A 264 14.13 2.47 1.22
C LEU A 264 15.43 2.07 1.92
N SER A 265 15.31 1.82 3.23
CA SER A 265 16.44 1.52 4.12
C SER A 265 16.31 0.19 4.85
N GLY A 266 15.29 -0.61 4.53
CA GLY A 266 15.22 -2.02 4.91
C GLY A 266 16.12 -2.87 4.04
N GLY A 267 16.16 -4.18 4.28
CA GLY A 267 17.07 -5.09 3.57
C GLY A 267 18.53 -4.92 3.99
N ASN A 268 19.21 -6.03 4.24
CA ASN A 268 20.60 -6.03 4.68
C ASN A 268 21.37 -7.28 4.27
N LEU A 269 22.70 -7.16 4.32
CA LEU A 269 23.60 -8.31 4.24
C LEU A 269 23.40 -9.21 5.47
N VAL A 270 22.89 -10.41 5.24
CA VAL A 270 22.79 -11.47 6.25
C VAL A 270 24.16 -12.14 6.39
N PRO A 271 24.81 -12.08 7.57
CA PRO A 271 26.11 -12.71 7.75
C PRO A 271 25.95 -14.23 7.81
N ASP A 272 26.31 -14.90 6.72
CA ASP A 272 26.45 -16.35 6.65
C ASP A 272 27.83 -16.75 6.12
N ALA A 273 28.33 -17.91 6.55
CA ALA A 273 29.70 -18.34 6.25
C ALA A 273 29.83 -19.02 4.88
N ASP A 274 28.77 -19.60 4.35
CA ASP A 274 28.76 -20.34 3.07
C ASP A 274 27.67 -19.87 2.09
N GLY A 275 26.89 -18.86 2.49
CA GLY A 275 25.83 -18.25 1.69
C GLY A 275 24.60 -19.14 1.53
N ASN A 276 24.51 -20.25 2.25
CA ASN A 276 23.45 -21.23 2.07
C ASN A 276 22.53 -21.27 3.28
N ILE A 277 21.25 -21.51 3.02
CA ILE A 277 20.28 -21.82 4.07
C ILE A 277 19.94 -23.31 4.08
N ALA A 278 19.74 -23.86 5.27
CA ALA A 278 19.19 -25.18 5.52
C ALA A 278 17.66 -25.12 5.53
N GLY A 279 17.03 -25.93 4.68
CA GLY A 279 15.61 -25.76 4.34
C GLY A 279 15.43 -24.72 3.23
N GLY A 280 14.23 -24.21 3.05
CA GLY A 280 13.95 -22.99 2.27
C GLY A 280 12.98 -22.12 3.07
N VAL A 281 11.92 -21.56 2.46
CA VAL A 281 10.98 -20.62 3.16
C VAL A 281 10.38 -21.20 4.45
N ASN A 282 10.02 -22.50 4.45
CA ASN A 282 9.52 -23.21 5.64
C ASN A 282 10.62 -23.67 6.62
N GLY A 283 11.87 -23.32 6.35
CA GLY A 283 13.04 -23.71 7.13
C GLY A 283 13.20 -22.91 8.41
N SER A 284 13.67 -23.54 9.49
CA SER A 284 13.94 -22.83 10.75
C SER A 284 15.05 -21.78 10.63
N GLU A 285 15.96 -21.96 9.65
CA GLU A 285 17.01 -20.98 9.37
C GLU A 285 16.45 -19.74 8.70
N PHE A 286 15.63 -19.90 7.65
CA PHE A 286 14.91 -18.79 7.02
C PHE A 286 14.09 -18.00 8.05
N ALA A 287 13.27 -18.69 8.86
CA ALA A 287 12.49 -18.04 9.90
C ALA A 287 13.35 -17.29 10.94
N ALA A 288 14.52 -17.81 11.29
CA ALA A 288 15.44 -17.15 12.20
C ALA A 288 16.12 -15.92 11.57
N ILE A 289 16.38 -15.97 10.27
CA ILE A 289 16.91 -14.84 9.49
C ILE A 289 15.85 -13.75 9.37
N LYS A 290 14.62 -14.05 8.92
CA LYS A 290 13.51 -13.08 8.86
C LYS A 290 13.29 -12.43 10.22
N ALA A 291 13.16 -13.22 11.29
CA ALA A 291 12.96 -12.68 12.65
C ALA A 291 14.10 -11.79 13.17
N ALA A 292 15.30 -11.90 12.61
CA ALA A 292 16.46 -11.09 13.03
C ALA A 292 16.65 -9.82 12.20
N ASN A 293 16.14 -9.79 10.96
CA ASN A 293 16.45 -8.73 9.98
C ASN A 293 15.21 -7.98 9.49
N PHE A 294 14.02 -8.59 9.52
CA PHE A 294 12.77 -7.97 9.11
C PHE A 294 12.11 -7.25 10.29
N ALA A 295 11.75 -5.98 10.09
CA ALA A 295 11.14 -5.16 11.14
C ALA A 295 9.65 -5.48 11.27
N SER A 296 9.16 -5.72 12.49
CA SER A 296 7.77 -6.12 12.73
C SER A 296 6.71 -5.08 12.34
N ASN A 297 7.10 -3.84 12.05
CA ASN A 297 6.19 -2.81 11.51
C ASN A 297 6.03 -2.89 9.98
N ARG A 298 6.70 -3.85 9.33
CA ARG A 298 6.57 -4.19 7.91
C ARG A 298 5.76 -5.46 7.66
N ASP A 299 5.50 -6.25 8.71
CA ASP A 299 4.58 -7.38 8.70
C ASP A 299 3.22 -6.92 8.17
N GLY A 300 2.65 -7.61 7.18
CA GLY A 300 1.38 -7.24 6.56
C GLY A 300 1.48 -6.36 5.32
N TYR A 301 2.65 -5.76 5.03
CA TYR A 301 2.83 -4.84 3.90
C TYR A 301 3.87 -5.32 2.88
N PHE A 302 4.97 -5.94 3.35
CA PHE A 302 6.05 -6.37 2.47
C PHE A 302 6.04 -7.88 2.27
N HIS A 303 6.36 -8.32 1.05
CA HIS A 303 6.90 -9.66 0.85
C HIS A 303 8.38 -9.66 1.21
N TYR A 304 8.81 -10.63 2.02
CA TYR A 304 10.19 -10.80 2.42
C TYR A 304 10.91 -11.75 1.45
N VAL A 305 11.99 -11.24 0.88
CA VAL A 305 12.83 -11.93 -0.10
C VAL A 305 14.19 -12.17 0.52
N LEU A 306 14.66 -13.41 0.48
CA LEU A 306 16.04 -13.75 0.82
C LEU A 306 16.80 -14.25 -0.41
N ASP A 307 17.73 -13.42 -0.86
CA ASP A 307 18.67 -13.73 -1.95
C ASP A 307 19.89 -14.47 -1.37
N ALA A 308 19.87 -15.80 -1.45
CA ALA A 308 20.91 -16.68 -0.94
C ALA A 308 21.66 -17.41 -2.06
N HIS A 309 22.81 -18.02 -1.76
CA HIS A 309 23.55 -18.81 -2.73
C HIS A 309 22.85 -20.14 -3.04
N ARG A 310 22.43 -20.88 -1.99
CA ARG A 310 21.63 -22.11 -2.08
C ARG A 310 20.60 -22.17 -0.95
N TYR A 311 19.51 -22.91 -1.18
CA TYR A 311 18.69 -23.47 -0.09
C TYR A 311 18.85 -25.00 -0.03
N ASN A 312 18.42 -25.63 1.07
CA ASN A 312 18.70 -27.03 1.41
C ASN A 312 20.20 -27.39 1.39
N SER A 313 21.08 -26.40 1.51
CA SER A 313 22.55 -26.48 1.37
C SER A 313 23.09 -26.98 0.02
N THR A 314 22.29 -27.68 -0.78
CA THR A 314 22.71 -28.27 -2.07
C THR A 314 21.60 -28.27 -3.12
N SER A 315 20.46 -27.59 -2.89
CA SER A 315 19.38 -27.53 -3.90
C SER A 315 19.96 -27.05 -5.21
N SER A 316 19.43 -27.55 -6.35
CA SER A 316 19.74 -27.06 -7.69
C SER A 316 18.85 -25.86 -8.11
N SER A 317 17.75 -25.65 -7.39
CA SER A 317 16.63 -24.77 -7.77
C SER A 317 16.99 -23.29 -7.78
N SER A 318 16.40 -22.52 -8.69
CA SER A 318 16.47 -21.05 -8.73
C SER A 318 15.77 -20.36 -7.58
N GLY A 319 14.78 -20.99 -6.95
CA GLY A 319 14.10 -20.42 -5.79
C GLY A 319 13.08 -21.35 -5.14
N GLN A 320 12.35 -20.78 -4.17
CA GLN A 320 11.19 -21.38 -3.54
C GLN A 320 10.34 -20.27 -2.90
N ALA A 321 9.02 -20.36 -3.03
CA ALA A 321 8.08 -19.42 -2.43
C ALA A 321 6.87 -20.11 -1.80
N GLU A 322 6.20 -19.36 -0.93
CA GLU A 322 4.85 -19.69 -0.48
C GLU A 322 3.82 -19.44 -1.59
N ILE A 323 2.71 -20.18 -1.55
CA ILE A 323 1.55 -19.94 -2.40
C ILE A 323 0.51 -19.15 -1.62
N ASN A 324 0.15 -17.96 -2.13
CA ASN A 324 -0.64 -16.98 -1.39
C ASN A 324 -0.02 -16.67 -0.02
N GLY A 325 1.12 -16.00 -0.04
CA GLY A 325 1.92 -15.68 1.15
C GLY A 325 2.82 -14.48 0.93
N ASP A 326 3.78 -14.30 1.85
CA ASP A 326 4.69 -13.15 1.87
C ASP A 326 6.17 -13.53 1.78
N ASP A 327 6.51 -14.83 1.76
CA ASP A 327 7.89 -15.30 1.87
C ASP A 327 8.40 -15.99 0.60
N LEU A 328 9.56 -15.56 0.11
CA LEU A 328 10.28 -16.22 -0.98
C LEU A 328 11.81 -16.22 -0.80
N VAL A 329 12.47 -17.19 -1.44
CA VAL A 329 13.93 -17.26 -1.57
C VAL A 329 14.33 -17.29 -3.03
N VAL A 330 15.40 -16.56 -3.37
CA VAL A 330 16.05 -16.62 -4.69
C VAL A 330 17.45 -17.19 -4.51
N THR A 331 17.75 -18.26 -5.23
CA THR A 331 18.99 -19.04 -5.10
C THR A 331 19.59 -19.40 -6.45
N LEU A 332 20.28 -18.44 -7.07
CA LEU A 332 20.84 -18.59 -8.41
C LEU A 332 22.32 -18.97 -8.45
N TYR A 333 22.92 -19.35 -7.32
CA TYR A 333 24.32 -19.82 -7.25
C TYR A 333 25.31 -18.83 -7.87
N CYS A 334 26.02 -19.26 -8.92
CA CYS A 334 27.00 -18.48 -9.64
C CYS A 334 26.38 -17.59 -10.73
N TYR A 335 25.05 -17.60 -10.88
CA TYR A 335 24.29 -16.76 -11.80
C TYR A 335 23.75 -15.48 -11.15
N TYR A 336 24.23 -15.14 -9.95
CA TYR A 336 23.92 -13.90 -9.20
C TYR A 336 24.05 -12.60 -10.01
N GLY A 337 24.89 -12.59 -11.05
CA GLY A 337 25.17 -11.41 -11.88
C GLY A 337 24.34 -11.33 -13.17
N ASP A 338 23.58 -12.37 -13.50
CA ASP A 338 22.71 -12.37 -14.67
C ASP A 338 21.42 -11.63 -14.33
N THR A 339 21.26 -10.44 -14.92
CA THR A 339 20.13 -9.56 -14.63
C THR A 339 18.79 -10.19 -14.99
N ASP A 340 18.75 -10.94 -16.10
CA ASP A 340 17.51 -11.54 -16.56
C ASP A 340 17.16 -12.73 -15.66
N ALA A 341 18.12 -13.60 -15.34
CA ALA A 341 17.87 -14.74 -14.45
C ALA A 341 17.36 -14.30 -13.07
N VAL A 342 18.00 -13.30 -12.44
CA VAL A 342 17.60 -12.83 -11.11
C VAL A 342 16.23 -12.14 -11.15
N ALA A 343 16.00 -11.19 -12.07
CA ALA A 343 14.72 -10.50 -12.14
C ALA A 343 13.55 -11.43 -12.49
N ASN A 344 13.77 -12.38 -13.41
CA ASN A 344 12.75 -13.33 -13.78
C ASN A 344 12.41 -14.28 -12.63
N THR A 345 13.40 -14.70 -11.83
CA THR A 345 13.17 -15.54 -10.65
C THR A 345 12.45 -14.77 -9.55
N ILE A 346 12.83 -13.52 -9.26
CA ILE A 346 12.10 -12.67 -8.31
C ILE A 346 10.63 -12.55 -8.72
N MET A 347 10.36 -12.28 -10.00
CA MET A 347 8.98 -12.18 -10.48
C MET A 347 8.25 -13.52 -10.42
N HIS A 348 8.88 -14.63 -10.79
CA HIS A 348 8.24 -15.96 -10.73
C HIS A 348 7.86 -16.33 -9.29
N GLU A 349 8.79 -16.20 -8.36
CA GLU A 349 8.56 -16.51 -6.94
C GLU A 349 7.55 -15.55 -6.31
N LEU A 350 7.56 -14.28 -6.68
CA LEU A 350 6.49 -13.34 -6.31
C LEU A 350 5.13 -13.75 -6.89
N GLY A 351 5.08 -14.33 -8.09
CA GLY A 351 3.86 -14.85 -8.68
C GLY A 351 3.21 -15.94 -7.83
N HIS A 352 4.00 -16.80 -7.18
CA HIS A 352 3.50 -17.77 -6.19
C HIS A 352 2.89 -17.09 -4.97
N ASN A 353 3.55 -16.07 -4.42
CA ASN A 353 3.01 -15.26 -3.33
C ASN A 353 1.69 -14.58 -3.71
N LEU A 354 1.52 -14.24 -4.99
CA LEU A 354 0.28 -13.68 -5.57
C LEU A 354 -0.71 -14.76 -6.05
N GLY A 355 -0.47 -16.04 -5.75
CA GLY A 355 -1.42 -17.13 -5.96
C GLY A 355 -1.30 -17.89 -7.28
N LEU A 356 -0.32 -17.57 -8.12
CA LEU A 356 -0.08 -18.27 -9.37
C LEU A 356 0.66 -19.59 -9.15
N ARG A 357 0.42 -20.54 -10.06
CA ARG A 357 1.15 -21.80 -10.19
C ARG A 357 1.88 -21.83 -11.53
N HIS A 358 2.71 -22.84 -11.74
CA HIS A 358 3.53 -22.92 -12.95
C HIS A 358 2.76 -23.05 -14.28
N GLY A 359 1.47 -23.40 -14.22
CA GLY A 359 0.55 -23.43 -15.35
C GLY A 359 -0.55 -22.38 -15.26
N GLY A 360 -0.39 -21.36 -14.40
CA GLY A 360 -1.38 -20.34 -14.07
C GLY A 360 -2.23 -20.78 -12.89
N ASP A 361 -3.32 -21.48 -13.17
CA ASP A 361 -4.25 -22.02 -12.17
C ASP A 361 -3.96 -23.49 -11.78
N GLU A 362 -2.88 -24.06 -12.30
CA GLU A 362 -2.50 -25.46 -12.12
C GLU A 362 -0.97 -25.67 -12.08
N ASP A 363 -0.53 -26.83 -11.61
CA ASP A 363 0.92 -27.16 -11.49
C ASP A 363 1.56 -27.64 -12.80
N THR A 364 0.75 -27.78 -13.86
CA THR A 364 1.18 -28.30 -15.16
C THR A 364 2.20 -27.37 -15.79
N ASN A 365 3.36 -27.91 -16.12
CA ASN A 365 4.50 -27.18 -16.65
C ASN A 365 4.68 -27.35 -18.15
N TYR A 366 5.56 -26.54 -18.75
CA TYR A 366 5.93 -26.61 -20.18
C TYR A 366 4.72 -26.54 -21.12
N LYS A 367 3.71 -25.78 -20.71
CA LYS A 367 2.54 -25.46 -21.51
C LYS A 367 2.93 -24.39 -22.53
N TRP A 368 3.26 -24.76 -23.76
CA TRP A 368 3.69 -23.79 -24.78
C TRP A 368 2.69 -22.65 -25.02
N ASN A 369 1.40 -22.89 -24.80
CA ASN A 369 0.39 -21.84 -24.88
C ASN A 369 0.16 -21.06 -23.57
N TYR A 370 0.87 -21.36 -22.49
CA TYR A 370 0.86 -20.56 -21.26
C TYR A 370 2.11 -19.68 -21.22
N ASP A 371 1.94 -18.44 -21.66
CA ASP A 371 3.03 -17.52 -22.03
C ASP A 371 3.35 -16.56 -20.88
N SER A 372 3.99 -17.13 -19.87
CA SER A 372 4.21 -16.49 -18.58
C SER A 372 5.57 -16.85 -18.03
N VAL A 373 6.21 -15.93 -17.30
CA VAL A 373 7.42 -16.24 -16.52
C VAL A 373 7.21 -17.39 -15.52
N MET A 374 5.96 -17.62 -15.08
CA MET A 374 5.58 -18.76 -14.23
C MET A 374 5.81 -20.12 -14.91
N ASN A 375 5.84 -20.16 -16.24
CA ASN A 375 6.09 -21.38 -16.99
C ASN A 375 7.59 -21.58 -17.18
N TYR A 376 8.12 -22.74 -16.83
CA TYR A 376 9.53 -23.07 -17.01
C TYR A 376 10.03 -23.04 -18.45
N ALA A 377 9.14 -23.11 -19.46
CA ALA A 377 9.53 -22.86 -20.84
C ALA A 377 10.03 -21.41 -21.08
N TYR A 378 9.53 -20.47 -20.27
CA TYR A 378 9.69 -19.02 -20.47
C TYR A 378 10.37 -18.31 -19.29
N GLN A 379 10.55 -18.98 -18.15
CA GLN A 379 11.17 -18.38 -16.95
C GLN A 379 12.51 -17.69 -17.27
N PHE A 380 13.48 -18.40 -17.88
CA PHE A 380 14.78 -17.78 -18.22
C PHE A 380 14.82 -17.16 -19.63
N PRO A 381 14.26 -17.79 -20.67
CA PRO A 381 14.27 -17.22 -22.01
C PRO A 381 13.39 -15.98 -22.20
N GLY A 382 12.47 -15.69 -21.25
CA GLY A 382 11.37 -14.74 -21.43
C GLY A 382 10.22 -15.33 -22.23
N ILE A 383 9.10 -14.61 -22.27
CA ILE A 383 7.89 -15.02 -23.00
C ILE A 383 8.09 -14.96 -24.53
N ASP A 384 7.22 -15.64 -25.27
CA ASP A 384 7.20 -15.69 -26.73
C ASP A 384 6.29 -14.58 -27.29
N THR A 385 6.83 -13.64 -28.06
CA THR A 385 6.10 -12.47 -28.58
C THR A 385 5.82 -12.53 -30.07
N ASP A 386 6.32 -13.54 -30.78
CA ASP A 386 6.20 -13.67 -32.23
C ASP A 386 5.61 -15.01 -32.71
N CYS A 387 5.17 -15.84 -31.76
CA CYS A 387 4.46 -17.10 -31.93
C CYS A 387 5.32 -18.26 -32.45
N ASP A 388 6.65 -18.16 -32.39
CA ASP A 388 7.55 -19.22 -32.82
C ASP A 388 7.84 -20.28 -31.73
N ALA A 389 7.21 -20.14 -30.56
CA ALA A 389 7.42 -20.97 -29.37
C ALA A 389 8.84 -20.91 -28.78
N SER A 390 9.54 -19.79 -28.98
CA SER A 390 10.82 -19.45 -28.35
C SER A 390 10.69 -18.19 -27.51
N GLY A 391 11.48 -18.08 -26.45
CA GLY A 391 11.48 -16.88 -25.61
C GLY A 391 12.23 -15.71 -26.26
N ASP A 392 11.66 -14.52 -26.14
CA ASP A 392 12.17 -13.27 -26.72
C ASP A 392 12.82 -12.32 -25.69
N GLY A 393 13.07 -12.81 -24.47
CA GLY A 393 13.68 -12.03 -23.39
C GLY A 393 12.73 -11.04 -22.70
N VAL A 394 11.43 -11.08 -23.00
CA VAL A 394 10.42 -10.24 -22.35
C VAL A 394 9.99 -10.87 -21.02
N LEU A 395 10.04 -10.09 -19.95
CA LEU A 395 9.58 -10.48 -18.61
C LEU A 395 8.15 -9.97 -18.41
N THR A 396 7.19 -10.89 -18.25
CA THR A 396 5.80 -10.58 -17.89
C THR A 396 5.06 -11.87 -17.50
N TYR A 397 3.86 -11.74 -16.94
CA TYR A 397 2.90 -12.84 -16.84
C TYR A 397 1.98 -12.95 -18.06
N SER A 398 1.27 -14.07 -18.16
CA SER A 398 0.32 -14.28 -19.26
C SER A 398 -0.91 -13.38 -19.14
N THR A 399 -1.51 -13.08 -20.30
CA THR A 399 -2.80 -12.37 -20.45
C THR A 399 -3.94 -13.32 -20.84
N GLY A 400 -3.72 -14.64 -20.82
CA GLY A 400 -4.74 -15.64 -21.12
C GLY A 400 -5.27 -15.60 -22.55
N SER A 401 -4.48 -15.08 -23.50
CA SER A 401 -4.93 -14.79 -24.86
C SER A 401 -4.69 -15.95 -25.85
N ARG A 402 -3.86 -16.94 -25.50
CA ARG A 402 -3.50 -18.03 -26.42
C ARG A 402 -4.57 -19.14 -26.44
N PRO A 403 -4.80 -19.78 -27.61
CA PRO A 403 -5.79 -20.83 -27.76
C PRO A 403 -5.39 -22.11 -27.00
N GLN A 404 -6.36 -22.97 -26.73
CA GLN A 404 -6.09 -24.32 -26.19
C GLN A 404 -5.34 -25.19 -27.21
N LEU A 405 -4.44 -26.03 -26.69
CA LEU A 405 -3.70 -27.03 -27.45
C LEU A 405 -4.14 -28.43 -27.00
N ASP A 406 -4.88 -29.13 -27.87
CA ASP A 406 -5.26 -30.54 -27.65
C ASP A 406 -4.17 -31.45 -28.21
N GLU A 407 -3.41 -32.09 -27.33
CA GLU A 407 -2.27 -32.96 -27.65
C GLU A 407 -2.65 -34.21 -28.43
N PHE A 408 -3.94 -34.53 -28.55
CA PHE A 408 -4.44 -35.58 -29.44
C PHE A 408 -4.74 -35.08 -30.86
N ASN A 409 -4.91 -33.76 -31.03
CA ASN A 409 -5.43 -33.15 -32.25
C ASN A 409 -4.74 -31.81 -32.61
N LEU A 410 -3.42 -31.72 -32.42
CA LEU A 410 -2.65 -30.51 -32.72
C LEU A 410 -2.64 -30.23 -34.23
N VAL A 411 -2.81 -28.96 -34.61
CA VAL A 411 -2.73 -28.51 -36.01
C VAL A 411 -1.47 -27.68 -36.19
N GLU A 412 -0.47 -28.23 -36.87
CA GLU A 412 0.84 -27.60 -37.05
C GLU A 412 0.75 -26.24 -37.75
N ALA A 413 -0.15 -26.09 -38.72
CA ALA A 413 -0.40 -24.82 -39.42
C ALA A 413 -0.97 -23.69 -38.52
N ASN A 414 -1.47 -24.02 -37.33
CA ASN A 414 -1.96 -23.04 -36.37
C ASN A 414 -0.88 -22.63 -35.34
N GLY A 415 0.19 -23.43 -35.18
CA GLY A 415 1.20 -23.21 -34.15
C GLY A 415 0.61 -22.96 -32.76
N VAL A 416 1.31 -22.16 -31.96
CA VAL A 416 0.97 -21.90 -30.55
C VAL A 416 -0.08 -20.81 -30.35
N CYS A 417 -0.08 -19.79 -31.23
CA CYS A 417 -0.99 -18.64 -31.15
C CYS A 417 -2.30 -18.81 -31.96
N GLY A 418 -2.42 -19.85 -32.78
CA GLY A 418 -3.66 -20.17 -33.51
C GLY A 418 -3.65 -19.84 -35.01
N PRO A 419 -4.79 -19.99 -35.69
CA PRO A 419 -4.85 -19.89 -37.15
C PRO A 419 -4.32 -18.56 -37.71
N GLY A 420 -3.41 -18.64 -38.67
CA GLY A 420 -2.85 -17.47 -39.37
C GLY A 420 -1.57 -16.91 -38.74
N THR A 421 -1.01 -17.57 -37.73
CA THR A 421 0.30 -17.25 -37.12
C THR A 421 1.41 -18.15 -37.65
N VAL A 422 2.54 -18.21 -36.95
CA VAL A 422 3.67 -19.11 -37.25
C VAL A 422 3.24 -20.56 -37.09
N ALA A 423 3.58 -21.41 -38.08
CA ALA A 423 3.33 -22.85 -38.03
C ALA A 423 4.46 -23.56 -37.29
N LEU A 424 4.13 -24.58 -36.50
CA LEU A 424 5.09 -25.35 -35.69
C LEU A 424 5.00 -26.84 -36.05
N ASP A 425 6.15 -27.44 -36.36
CA ASP A 425 6.30 -28.88 -36.60
C ASP A 425 6.30 -29.62 -35.25
N TRP A 426 5.10 -29.82 -34.69
CA TRP A 426 4.90 -30.38 -33.36
C TRP A 426 5.50 -31.79 -33.23
N ASN A 427 5.44 -32.61 -34.28
CA ASN A 427 5.94 -33.99 -34.23
C ASN A 427 7.42 -34.13 -34.65
N GLY A 428 8.04 -33.05 -35.10
CA GLY A 428 9.45 -32.99 -35.48
C GLY A 428 9.82 -33.83 -36.71
N ASN A 429 8.87 -34.09 -37.62
CA ASN A 429 9.11 -34.93 -38.79
C ASN A 429 9.80 -34.18 -39.96
N GLY A 430 10.01 -32.87 -39.80
CA GLY A 430 10.64 -31.99 -40.77
C GLY A 430 9.66 -31.39 -41.80
N SER A 431 8.34 -31.51 -41.58
CA SER A 431 7.31 -30.97 -42.47
C SER A 431 6.04 -30.58 -41.72
N ILE A 432 5.40 -29.50 -42.15
CA ILE A 432 4.09 -29.10 -41.63
C ILE A 432 3.00 -30.00 -42.21
N ASP A 433 2.42 -30.85 -41.36
CA ASP A 433 1.33 -31.75 -41.66
C ASP A 433 0.03 -30.99 -41.94
N ALA A 434 -0.68 -31.42 -43.00
CA ALA A 434 -1.97 -30.84 -43.37
C ALA A 434 -3.14 -31.34 -42.49
N GLY A 435 -2.91 -32.41 -41.71
CA GLY A 435 -3.86 -32.99 -40.77
C GLY A 435 -3.49 -32.66 -39.32
N THR A 436 -4.17 -33.30 -38.38
CA THR A 436 -3.78 -33.22 -36.98
C THR A 436 -2.68 -34.21 -36.64
N VAL A 437 -1.87 -33.86 -35.65
CA VAL A 437 -0.83 -34.73 -35.08
C VAL A 437 -1.13 -34.93 -33.59
N ALA A 438 -0.75 -36.09 -33.07
CA ALA A 438 -0.89 -36.41 -31.65
C ALA A 438 0.52 -36.47 -31.04
N VAL A 439 0.83 -35.49 -30.19
CA VAL A 439 2.14 -35.30 -29.57
C VAL A 439 1.90 -34.76 -28.16
N ASP A 440 2.53 -35.40 -27.20
CA ASP A 440 2.72 -34.87 -25.84
C ASP A 440 3.79 -33.77 -25.94
N ILE A 441 3.33 -32.51 -25.95
CA ILE A 441 4.18 -31.34 -26.18
C ILE A 441 4.73 -30.78 -24.88
N ASN A 442 4.09 -31.03 -23.73
CA ASN A 442 4.61 -30.63 -22.42
C ASN A 442 5.58 -31.68 -21.81
N GLY A 443 5.64 -32.88 -22.38
CA GLY A 443 6.60 -33.94 -22.04
C GLY A 443 6.28 -34.69 -20.75
N ASP A 444 5.03 -34.66 -20.28
CA ASP A 444 4.64 -35.29 -19.00
C ASP A 444 4.33 -36.80 -19.11
N GLY A 445 4.28 -37.33 -20.33
CA GLY A 445 4.00 -38.71 -20.67
C GLY A 445 2.53 -39.00 -21.00
N TYR A 446 1.66 -38.00 -20.98
CA TYR A 446 0.22 -38.12 -21.24
C TYR A 446 -0.26 -37.08 -22.25
N GLY A 447 -1.20 -37.47 -23.12
CA GLY A 447 -1.91 -36.50 -23.94
C GLY A 447 -3.02 -35.83 -23.14
N SER A 448 -3.09 -34.52 -23.21
CA SER A 448 -4.05 -33.68 -22.50
C SER A 448 -4.51 -32.49 -23.37
N THR A 449 -5.28 -31.58 -22.79
CA THR A 449 -5.58 -30.29 -23.42
C THR A 449 -4.98 -29.21 -22.53
N LEU A 450 -4.01 -28.48 -23.06
CA LEU A 450 -3.33 -27.39 -22.37
C LEU A 450 -4.08 -26.09 -22.65
N HIS A 451 -4.28 -25.25 -21.63
CA HIS A 451 -4.89 -23.93 -21.75
C HIS A 451 -3.96 -22.83 -21.28
N ASP A 452 -4.10 -21.64 -21.84
CA ASP A 452 -3.51 -20.43 -21.28
C ASP A 452 -4.32 -19.96 -20.06
N TYR A 453 -3.73 -19.11 -19.22
CA TYR A 453 -4.37 -18.51 -18.05
C TYR A 453 -4.02 -17.02 -17.98
N ASP A 454 -5.01 -16.18 -17.67
CA ASP A 454 -4.78 -14.74 -17.50
C ASP A 454 -4.25 -14.49 -16.10
N ASP A 455 -2.94 -14.57 -15.94
CA ASP A 455 -2.27 -14.37 -14.66
C ASP A 455 -2.51 -12.96 -14.11
N TRP A 456 -2.34 -11.94 -14.95
CA TRP A 456 -2.47 -10.54 -14.53
C TRP A 456 -3.86 -10.23 -13.98
N ALA A 457 -4.91 -10.80 -14.57
CA ALA A 457 -6.28 -10.61 -14.09
C ALA A 457 -6.61 -11.42 -12.83
N ASN A 458 -5.75 -12.34 -12.39
CA ASN A 458 -6.01 -13.26 -11.29
C ASN A 458 -4.95 -13.22 -10.17
N LEU A 459 -4.10 -12.19 -10.14
CA LEU A 459 -3.20 -11.96 -9.01
C LEU A 459 -3.99 -11.70 -7.72
N ASN A 460 -3.55 -12.33 -6.63
CA ASN A 460 -4.07 -12.11 -5.28
C ASN A 460 -3.15 -11.17 -4.48
N PHE A 461 -3.54 -9.91 -4.39
CA PHE A 461 -2.80 -8.89 -3.66
C PHE A 461 -2.91 -9.02 -2.13
N GLY A 462 -3.93 -9.69 -1.61
CA GLY A 462 -4.12 -9.86 -0.16
C GLY A 462 -3.16 -10.85 0.52
N GLY A 463 -2.15 -11.37 -0.18
CA GLY A 463 -1.22 -12.40 0.31
C GLY A 463 -0.33 -11.94 1.46
N THR A 464 0.01 -10.65 1.54
CA THR A 464 0.80 -10.05 2.62
C THR A 464 0.10 -10.06 3.97
N SER A 465 -1.24 -10.14 3.99
CA SER A 465 -2.04 -10.21 5.22
C SER A 465 -1.95 -11.56 5.95
N ASP A 466 -1.29 -12.57 5.35
CA ASP A 466 -0.86 -13.79 6.06
C ASP A 466 0.40 -13.52 6.88
N ALA A 467 0.32 -12.54 7.79
CA ALA A 467 1.21 -12.50 8.94
C ALA A 467 1.01 -13.82 9.73
N ASP A 468 1.81 -14.83 9.41
CA ASP A 468 2.21 -16.01 10.17
C ASP A 468 1.20 -17.10 10.61
N ARG A 469 0.08 -17.41 9.91
CA ARG A 469 -0.97 -18.30 10.50
C ARG A 469 -1.46 -19.54 9.77
N ARG A 470 -0.83 -19.99 8.68
CA ARG A 470 -0.95 -21.41 8.32
C ARG A 470 0.18 -22.21 8.99
N PRO A 471 -0.12 -23.30 9.73
CA PRO A 471 0.92 -24.17 10.29
C PRO A 471 1.85 -24.83 9.25
N ALA A 472 1.54 -24.68 7.97
CA ALA A 472 2.32 -25.06 6.80
C ALA A 472 1.67 -24.39 5.58
N PRO A 473 2.07 -23.17 5.16
CA PRO A 473 1.69 -22.64 3.86
C PRO A 473 2.14 -23.63 2.77
N GLU A 474 1.36 -23.70 1.70
CA GLU A 474 1.78 -24.48 0.54
C GLU A 474 3.01 -23.82 -0.05
N VAL A 475 4.02 -24.62 -0.36
CA VAL A 475 5.30 -24.13 -0.88
C VAL A 475 5.57 -24.80 -2.20
N VAL A 476 5.99 -23.99 -3.17
CA VAL A 476 6.33 -24.44 -4.51
C VAL A 476 7.82 -24.25 -4.73
N THR A 477 8.43 -25.25 -5.36
CA THR A 477 9.85 -25.28 -5.65
C THR A 477 10.05 -25.17 -7.14
N GLU A 478 10.92 -24.22 -7.49
CA GLU A 478 11.32 -23.97 -8.85
C GLU A 478 12.23 -25.05 -9.47
N GLN A 479 12.49 -24.90 -10.77
CA GLN A 479 13.42 -25.76 -11.50
C GLN A 479 14.88 -25.48 -11.16
N PRO A 480 15.77 -26.45 -11.45
CA PRO A 480 17.19 -26.21 -11.46
C PRO A 480 17.58 -25.02 -12.34
N VAL A 481 18.52 -24.20 -11.87
CA VAL A 481 19.13 -23.14 -12.69
C VAL A 481 19.76 -23.78 -13.94
N PRO A 482 19.49 -23.26 -15.16
CA PRO A 482 20.01 -23.86 -16.38
C PRO A 482 21.53 -24.01 -16.38
N ASP A 483 22.01 -25.17 -16.85
CA ASP A 483 23.43 -25.37 -17.12
C ASP A 483 23.84 -24.56 -18.36
N HIS A 484 24.68 -23.53 -18.20
CA HIS A 484 25.33 -22.93 -19.36
C HIS A 484 26.53 -23.79 -19.78
N GLY A 485 26.41 -24.38 -20.98
CA GLY A 485 27.51 -25.04 -21.68
C GLY A 485 28.62 -24.09 -22.13
#